data_AF-A0A954X4R5-F1
#
_entry.id   AF-A0A954X4R5-F1
#
_cell.length_a   1.000
_cell.length_b   1.000
_cell.length_c   1.000
_cell.angle_alpha   90.00
_cell.angle_beta   90.00
_cell.angle_gamma   90.00
#
_symmetry.space_group_name_H-M   'P 1'
#
loop_
_entity.id
_entity.type
_entity.pdbx_description
1 polymer ?
#
loop_
_entity_poly.entity_id
_entity_poly.type
_entity_poly.pdbx_seq_one_letter_code
_entity_poly.pdbx_strand_id
1 'polypeptide(L)' 'FRQAARLVRQQVDAATWQAFWLTTVEARGVEETAAALNKSIGSVYAARSRVMRRLRDAARRVTDENDE' A
#
# COMPACT_ATOMS: atom_id res chain seq x y z
N PHE A 1 13.69 0.86 0.12
CA PHE A 1 12.35 0.21 0.24
C PHE A 1 11.78 0.15 1.66
N ARG A 2 12.45 -0.44 2.66
CA ARG A 2 11.90 -0.54 4.03
C ARG A 2 11.49 0.81 4.65
N GLN A 3 12.30 1.85 4.47
CA GLN A 3 11.99 3.19 4.97
C GLN A 3 10.75 3.80 4.28
N ALA A 4 10.68 3.75 2.95
CA ALA A 4 9.52 4.20 2.18
C ALA A 4 8.23 3.47 2.59
N ALA A 5 8.28 2.16 2.82
CA ALA A 5 7.13 1.39 3.29
C ALA A 5 6.63 1.84 4.67
N ARG A 6 7.55 2.14 5.60
CA ARG A 6 7.20 2.65 6.94
C ARG A 6 6.51 4.00 6.87
N LEU A 7 7.04 4.92 6.05
CA LEU A 7 6.45 6.25 5.83
C LEU A 7 5.04 6.12 5.25
N VAL A 8 4.87 5.32 4.20
CA VAL A 8 3.56 5.17 3.55
C VAL A 8 2.54 4.52 4.49
N ARG A 9 2.94 3.53 5.29
CA ARG A 9 2.06 2.91 6.30
C ARG A 9 1.49 3.91 7.30
N GLN A 10 2.26 4.94 7.67
CA GLN A 10 1.79 5.99 8.58
C GLN A 10 0.87 7.02 7.92
N GLN A 11 0.88 7.12 6.58
CA GLN A 11 0.14 8.15 5.84
C GLN A 11 -1.22 7.65 5.29
N VAL A 12 -1.49 6.35 5.34
CA VAL A 12 -2.75 5.75 4.87
C VAL A 12 -3.51 5.14 6.03
N ASP A 13 -4.83 5.05 5.89
CA ASP A 13 -5.64 4.33 6.88
C ASP A 13 -5.28 2.84 6.93
N ALA A 14 -5.55 2.21 8.07
CA ALA A 14 -5.17 0.82 8.33
C ALA A 14 -5.81 -0.16 7.33
N ALA A 15 -7.07 0.08 6.91
CA ALA A 15 -7.77 -0.79 5.97
C ALA A 15 -7.13 -0.71 4.56
N THR A 16 -6.73 0.48 4.13
CA THR A 16 -6.01 0.70 2.86
C THR A 16 -4.64 0.03 2.88
N TRP A 17 -3.90 0.14 3.99
CA TRP A 17 -2.62 -0.57 4.15
C TRP A 17 -2.82 -2.10 4.11
N GLN A 18 -3.82 -2.60 4.83
CA GLN A 18 -4.08 -4.03 4.93
C GLN A 18 -4.56 -4.62 3.60
N ALA A 19 -5.42 -3.92 2.86
CA ALA A 19 -5.83 -4.32 1.52
C ALA A 19 -4.64 -4.45 0.56
N PHE A 20 -3.69 -3.49 0.62
CA PHE A 20 -2.45 -3.57 -0.16
C PHE A 20 -1.58 -4.77 0.26
N TRP A 21 -1.39 -4.95 1.57
CA TRP A 21 -0.54 -6.00 2.12
C TRP A 21 -1.05 -7.40 1.73
N LEU A 22 -2.32 -7.67 1.98
CA LEU A 22 -2.95 -8.96 1.67
C LEU A 22 -2.85 -9.29 0.18
N THR A 23 -3.11 -8.31 -0.70
CA THR A 23 -3.12 -8.55 -2.15
C THR A 23 -1.75 -8.55 -2.83
N THR A 24 -0.76 -7.84 -2.27
CA THR A 24 0.53 -7.63 -2.93
C THR A 24 1.66 -8.38 -2.26
N VAL A 25 1.66 -8.47 -0.93
CA VAL A 25 2.71 -9.16 -0.17
C VAL A 25 2.31 -10.60 0.11
N GLU A 26 1.06 -10.84 0.48
CA GLU A 26 0.53 -12.19 0.73
C GLU A 26 -0.11 -12.82 -0.51
N ALA A 27 -0.17 -12.10 -1.63
CA ALA A 27 -0.74 -12.55 -2.91
C ALA A 27 -2.17 -13.13 -2.80
N ARG A 28 -2.96 -12.69 -1.80
CA ARG A 28 -4.37 -13.08 -1.67
C ARG A 28 -5.23 -12.47 -2.77
N GLY A 29 -6.33 -13.17 -3.09
CA GLY A 29 -7.31 -12.71 -4.08
C GLY A 29 -7.96 -11.39 -3.68
N VAL A 30 -8.36 -10.59 -4.67
CA VAL A 30 -8.98 -9.28 -4.43
C VAL A 30 -10.38 -9.45 -3.84
N GLU A 31 -11.13 -10.43 -4.32
CA GLU A 31 -12.48 -10.79 -3.86
C GLU A 31 -12.44 -11.27 -2.40
N GLU A 32 -11.50 -12.17 -2.11
CA GLU A 32 -11.28 -12.69 -0.76
C GLU A 32 -10.87 -11.59 0.22
N THR A 33 -9.96 -10.71 -0.21
CA THR A 33 -9.51 -9.55 0.59
C THR A 33 -10.66 -8.56 0.82
N ALA A 34 -11.47 -8.30 -0.21
CA ALA A 34 -12.63 -7.41 -0.12
C ALA A 34 -13.64 -7.94 0.91
N ALA A 35 -13.95 -9.24 0.86
CA ALA A 35 -14.81 -9.90 1.85
C ALA A 35 -14.20 -9.84 3.27
N ALA A 36 -12.93 -10.18 3.43
CA ALA A 36 -12.24 -10.20 4.72
C ALA A 36 -12.17 -8.81 5.39
N LEU A 37 -12.10 -7.73 4.60
CA LEU A 37 -12.02 -6.35 5.11
C LEU A 37 -13.37 -5.64 5.14
N ASN A 38 -14.47 -6.32 4.77
CA ASN A 38 -15.79 -5.72 4.58
C ASN A 38 -15.75 -4.47 3.69
N LYS A 39 -15.10 -4.60 2.53
CA LYS A 39 -14.92 -3.54 1.52
C LYS A 39 -15.44 -4.01 0.16
N SER A 40 -15.68 -3.07 -0.74
CA SER A 40 -15.92 -3.41 -2.15
C SER A 40 -14.60 -3.79 -2.84
N ILE A 41 -14.69 -4.64 -3.87
CA ILE A 41 -13.57 -4.98 -4.75
C ILE A 41 -12.89 -3.70 -5.31
N GLY A 42 -13.69 -2.72 -5.74
CA GLY A 42 -13.18 -1.43 -6.22
C GLY A 42 -12.39 -0.66 -5.16
N SER A 43 -12.78 -0.75 -3.89
CA SER A 43 -12.04 -0.16 -2.77
C SER A 43 -10.67 -0.81 -2.58
N VAL A 44 -10.57 -2.13 -2.76
CA VAL A 44 -9.30 -2.88 -2.68
C VAL A 44 -8.36 -2.47 -3.83
N TYR A 45 -8.87 -2.38 -5.06
CA TYR A 45 -8.09 -1.87 -6.20
C TYR A 45 -7.61 -0.42 -5.97
N ALA A 46 -8.49 0.45 -5.48
CA ALA A 46 -8.15 1.84 -5.18
C ALA A 46 -7.11 1.94 -4.05
N ALA A 47 -7.21 1.08 -3.02
CA ALA A 47 -6.24 0.98 -1.94
C ALA A 47 -4.85 0.58 -2.49
N ARG A 48 -4.78 -0.48 -3.30
CA ARG A 48 -3.54 -0.94 -3.93
C ARG A 48 -2.90 0.15 -4.78
N SER A 49 -3.68 0.81 -5.64
CA SER A 49 -3.17 1.90 -6.49
C SER A 49 -2.64 3.08 -5.67
N ARG A 50 -3.37 3.51 -4.63
CA ARG A 50 -2.95 4.59 -3.73
C ARG A 50 -1.65 4.26 -3.01
N VAL A 51 -1.52 3.06 -2.44
CA VAL A 51 -0.31 2.65 -1.71
C VAL A 51 0.88 2.52 -2.67
N MET A 52 0.70 1.90 -3.84
CA MET A 52 1.77 1.76 -4.83
C MET A 52 2.28 3.12 -5.34
N ARG A 53 1.39 4.09 -5.57
CA ARG A 53 1.80 5.45 -5.94
C ARG A 53 2.66 6.09 -4.85
N ARG A 54 2.17 6.06 -3.60
CA ARG A 54 2.89 6.65 -2.47
C ARG A 54 4.22 5.96 -2.19
N LEU A 55 4.31 4.65 -2.37
CA LEU A 55 5.56 3.91 -2.23
C LEU A 55 6.60 4.37 -3.25
N ARG A 56 6.19 4.59 -4.51
CA ARG A 56 7.09 5.14 -5.53
C ARG A 56 7.53 6.55 -5.18
N ASP A 57 6.60 7.41 -4.77
CA ASP A 57 6.90 8.79 -4.41
C ASP A 57 7.86 8.87 -3.20
N ALA A 58 7.62 8.05 -2.17
CA ALA A 58 8.48 7.96 -0.99
C ALA A 58 9.85 7.35 -1.30
N ALA A 59 9.92 6.35 -2.19
CA ALA A 59 11.19 5.75 -2.59
C ALA A 59 12.09 6.73 -3.35
N ARG A 60 11.50 7.60 -4.19
CA ARG A 60 12.25 8.68 -4.85
C ARG A 60 12.87 9.63 -3.84
N ARG A 61 12.05 10.19 -2.93
CA ARG A 61 12.51 11.12 -1.89
C ARG A 61 13.64 10.55 -1.03
N VAL A 62 13.51 9.30 -0.60
CA VAL A 62 14.54 8.65 0.23
C VAL A 62 15.83 8.40 -0.56
N THR A 63 15.76 8.25 -1.89
CA THR A 63 16.97 8.11 -2.71
C THR A 63 17.67 9.46 -2.83
N ASP A 64 16.90 10.51 -3.12
CA ASP A 64 17.41 11.89 -3.21
C ASP A 64 18.07 12.37 -1.90
N GLU A 65 17.51 12.02 -0.73
CA GLU A 65 18.07 12.36 0.60
C GLU A 65 19.37 11.61 0.96
N ASN A 66 19.71 10.51 0.28
CA ASN A 66 20.96 9.76 0.54
C ASN A 66 22.11 10.15 -0.40
N ASP A 67 21.82 10.94 -1.44
CA ASP A 67 22.81 11.40 -2.43
C ASP A 67 23.34 12.83 -2.11
N GLU A 68 22.90 13.45 -1.02
CA GLU A 68 23.43 14.71 -0.42
C GLU A 68 24.28 14.44 0.84
#